data_AF-C6RJ11-F1
#
_entry.id   AF-C6RJ11-F1
#
_cell.length_a   1.000
_cell.length_b   1.000
_cell.length_c   1.000
_cell.angle_alpha   90.00
_cell.angle_beta   90.00
_cell.angle_gamma   90.00
#
_symmetry.space_group_name_H-M   'P 1'
#
loop_
_entity.id
_entity.type
_entity.pdbx_description
1 polymer ?
#
loop_
_entity_poly.entity_id
_entity_poly.type
_entity_poly.pdbx_seq_one_letter_code
_entity_poly.pdbx_strand_id
1 'polypeptide(L)'
;MLERYFTEKDLSDIEQELKHISDLQSDKLHIKTGLERLLKSEDIIIKSQKVSIDKEKCNRLYIDFLKTEKSIYNAYERMGTKAYNKPEYKDFLKKHSINTMEYDLRNTIKFLIKHKVFSILNLVFLGALFCVPYFIKIAKTPDISLDSMPMSLVIAAFIGLIYGLYFLFFYVSQNIFLFRAFNGNSNASKKVFITINILLFVIMALAPFIVDKITSIKWLSLNTESAMNCLISMYPILTIFTFVYIFKKSDKKEPSSCILSFCLIFITDLFILLIVYYNYNDTFMVFITILLYVWIIFMRFLTLFRSLLDYKFTFGLGIIFTILIMIFLSGAFVRIAGIGNYQTDLDIKKENIPGYINLENIKCKDKPNEDINFIKYTCISDERSSSTVKFKNILVKVKSDGRYWLEVVAKDQNKSKIDDYRFWISEKNIIN
;
A
#
# COMPACT_ATOMS: atom_id res chain seq x y z
N MET A 1 16.22 -8.72 20.77
CA MET A 1 15.15 -9.74 20.60
C MET A 1 14.31 -9.66 21.86
N LEU A 2 12.99 -9.45 21.78
CA LEU A 2 12.13 -9.24 22.95
C LEU A 2 12.15 -10.49 23.84
N GLU A 3 12.70 -10.37 25.03
CA GLU A 3 12.61 -11.35 26.11
C GLU A 3 11.24 -11.16 26.79
N ARG A 4 10.45 -12.25 26.90
CA ARG A 4 9.25 -12.26 27.73
C ARG A 4 9.54 -13.07 28.99
N TYR A 5 9.29 -12.46 30.14
CA TYR A 5 9.27 -13.15 31.42
C TYR A 5 7.85 -13.57 31.73
N PHE A 6 7.64 -14.85 31.97
CA PHE A 6 6.33 -15.39 32.34
C PHE A 6 6.01 -15.13 33.81
N THR A 7 4.72 -14.97 34.10
CA THR A 7 4.17 -14.63 35.40
C THR A 7 3.30 -15.76 35.95
N GLU A 8 2.92 -15.70 37.23
CA GLU A 8 1.95 -16.65 37.81
C GLU A 8 0.58 -16.59 37.13
N LYS A 9 0.23 -15.43 36.57
CA LYS A 9 -1.00 -15.26 35.80
C LYS A 9 -1.01 -16.16 34.55
N ASP A 10 0.12 -16.26 33.87
CA ASP A 10 0.21 -17.09 32.66
C ASP A 10 -0.02 -18.58 32.98
N LEU A 11 0.45 -19.06 34.14
CA LEU A 11 0.20 -20.43 34.63
C LEU A 11 -1.25 -20.63 35.05
N SER A 12 -1.81 -19.71 35.84
CA SER A 12 -3.21 -19.76 36.27
C SER A 12 -4.17 -19.81 35.09
N ASP A 13 -3.88 -19.06 34.02
CA ASP A 13 -4.73 -19.08 32.84
C ASP A 13 -4.68 -20.45 32.12
N ILE A 14 -3.52 -21.11 32.04
CA ILE A 14 -3.39 -22.45 31.43
C ILE A 14 -4.15 -23.49 32.25
N GLU A 15 -4.06 -23.42 33.58
CA GLU A 15 -4.80 -24.32 34.47
C GLU A 15 -6.32 -24.15 34.33
N GLN A 16 -6.79 -22.91 34.20
CA GLN A 16 -8.20 -22.60 33.95
C GLN A 16 -8.66 -23.17 32.60
N GLU A 17 -7.84 -23.03 31.56
CA GLU A 17 -8.13 -23.54 30.22
C GLU A 17 -8.13 -25.07 30.18
N LEU A 18 -7.15 -25.72 30.82
CA LEU A 18 -7.09 -27.17 30.99
C LEU A 18 -8.36 -27.72 31.65
N LYS A 19 -8.83 -27.07 32.72
CA LYS A 19 -10.07 -27.46 33.41
C LYS A 19 -11.28 -27.35 32.49
N HIS A 20 -11.35 -26.29 31.68
CA HIS A 20 -12.45 -26.11 30.74
C HIS A 20 -12.47 -27.18 29.63
N ILE A 21 -11.30 -27.61 29.18
CA ILE A 21 -11.17 -28.64 28.15
C ILE A 21 -11.46 -30.02 28.74
N SER A 22 -11.00 -30.32 29.96
CA SER A 22 -11.26 -31.61 30.61
C SER A 22 -12.75 -31.86 30.79
N ASP A 23 -13.50 -30.80 31.12
CA ASP A 23 -14.95 -30.86 31.35
C ASP A 23 -15.76 -30.94 30.04
N LEU A 24 -15.11 -30.82 28.89
CA LEU A 24 -15.79 -30.82 27.61
C LEU A 24 -16.20 -32.23 27.14
N GLN A 25 -17.48 -32.42 26.88
CA GLN A 25 -17.97 -33.52 26.04
C GLN A 25 -17.75 -33.14 24.57
N SER A 26 -16.81 -33.82 23.89
CA SER A 26 -16.45 -33.56 22.49
C SER A 26 -16.52 -34.85 21.67
N ASP A 27 -17.24 -34.80 20.55
CA ASP A 27 -17.29 -35.88 19.55
C ASP A 27 -15.93 -36.15 18.91
N LYS A 28 -14.95 -35.23 19.08
CA LYS A 28 -13.60 -35.32 18.54
C LYS A 28 -12.56 -35.54 19.65
N LEU A 29 -12.65 -36.68 20.33
CA LEU A 29 -11.78 -37.07 21.45
C LEU A 29 -10.28 -36.90 21.13
N HIS A 30 -9.85 -37.28 19.92
CA HIS A 30 -8.46 -37.13 19.48
C HIS A 30 -7.96 -35.67 19.51
N ILE A 31 -8.79 -34.70 19.11
CA ILE A 31 -8.42 -33.29 19.13
C ILE A 31 -8.35 -32.78 20.58
N LYS A 32 -9.29 -33.20 21.44
CA LYS A 32 -9.28 -32.88 22.87
C LYS A 32 -8.01 -33.39 23.56
N THR A 33 -7.67 -34.67 23.40
CA THR A 33 -6.46 -35.25 24.01
C THR A 33 -5.19 -34.61 23.46
N GLY A 34 -5.18 -34.22 22.18
CA GLY A 34 -4.08 -33.45 21.59
C GLY A 34 -3.92 -32.08 22.24
N LEU A 35 -5.03 -31.37 22.45
CA LEU A 35 -5.05 -30.04 23.08
C LEU A 35 -4.57 -30.09 24.55
N GLU A 36 -5.04 -31.07 25.33
CA GLU A 36 -4.59 -31.27 26.72
C GLU A 36 -3.09 -31.53 26.82
N ARG A 37 -2.53 -32.33 25.89
CA ARG A 37 -1.09 -32.58 25.83
C ARG A 37 -0.31 -31.30 25.51
N LEU A 38 -0.81 -30.48 24.59
CA LEU A 38 -0.17 -29.22 24.20
C LEU A 38 -0.17 -28.23 25.37
N LEU A 39 -1.29 -28.07 26.08
CA LEU A 39 -1.38 -27.18 27.25
C LEU A 39 -0.51 -27.65 28.42
N LYS A 40 -0.44 -28.97 28.68
CA LYS A 40 0.51 -29.52 29.66
C LYS A 40 1.97 -29.26 29.26
N SER A 41 2.29 -29.37 27.96
CA SER A 41 3.61 -29.02 27.45
C SER A 41 3.91 -27.53 27.67
N GLU A 42 2.93 -26.66 27.44
CA GLU A 42 3.06 -25.21 27.66
C GLU A 42 3.31 -24.88 29.14
N ASP A 43 2.55 -25.48 30.06
CA ASP A 43 2.75 -25.36 31.51
C ASP A 43 4.18 -25.75 31.93
N ILE A 44 4.71 -26.87 31.42
CA ILE A 44 6.08 -27.32 31.68
C ILE A 44 7.10 -26.31 31.15
N ILE A 45 6.89 -25.76 29.96
CA ILE A 45 7.79 -24.76 29.35
C ILE A 45 7.83 -23.49 30.22
N ILE A 46 6.67 -22.99 30.64
CA ILE A 46 6.58 -21.77 31.47
C ILE A 46 7.24 -21.99 32.82
N LYS A 47 6.96 -23.10 33.51
CA LYS A 47 7.61 -23.47 34.78
C LYS A 47 9.12 -23.57 34.63
N SER A 48 9.58 -24.22 33.57
CA SER A 48 11.02 -24.39 33.29
C SER A 48 11.73 -23.06 33.01
N GLN A 49 11.07 -22.11 32.34
CA GLN A 49 11.66 -20.81 32.05
C GLN A 49 11.74 -19.92 33.29
N LYS A 50 10.72 -19.96 34.17
CA LYS A 50 10.74 -19.20 35.44
C LYS A 50 11.90 -19.57 36.37
N VAL A 51 12.26 -20.85 36.40
CA VAL A 51 13.35 -21.37 37.25
C VAL A 51 14.72 -21.22 36.59
N SER A 52 14.77 -21.02 35.27
CA SER A 52 16.01 -20.92 34.52
C SER A 52 16.67 -19.54 34.66
N ILE A 53 17.94 -19.52 35.07
CA ILE A 53 18.78 -18.30 35.14
C ILE A 53 19.53 -18.10 33.81
N ASP A 54 19.72 -19.17 33.04
CA ASP A 54 20.42 -19.12 31.75
C ASP A 54 19.56 -18.46 30.66
N LYS A 55 20.06 -17.35 30.12
CA LYS A 55 19.42 -16.57 29.05
C LYS A 55 19.25 -17.36 27.76
N GLU A 56 20.21 -18.19 27.38
CA GLU A 56 20.13 -18.95 26.13
C GLU A 56 19.05 -20.03 26.22
N LYS A 57 19.02 -20.74 27.35
CA LYS A 57 17.95 -21.68 27.68
C LYS A 57 16.58 -21.01 27.73
N CYS A 58 16.46 -19.84 28.35
CA CYS A 58 15.21 -19.07 28.36
C CYS A 58 14.73 -18.70 26.95
N ASN A 59 15.64 -18.28 26.06
CA ASN A 59 15.26 -17.95 24.69
C ASN A 59 14.82 -19.18 23.88
N ARG A 60 15.44 -20.35 24.10
CA ARG A 60 14.99 -21.62 23.50
C ARG A 60 13.59 -22.01 23.99
N LEU A 61 13.36 -21.96 25.29
CA LEU A 61 12.06 -22.23 25.90
C LEU A 61 10.98 -21.27 25.38
N TYR A 62 11.30 -19.99 25.19
CA TYR A 62 10.35 -19.04 24.60
C TYR A 62 9.99 -19.38 23.14
N ILE A 63 10.95 -19.85 22.34
CA ILE A 63 10.67 -20.31 20.97
C ILE A 63 9.77 -21.55 20.98
N ASP A 64 10.01 -22.50 21.89
CA ASP A 64 9.20 -23.70 22.05
C ASP A 64 7.79 -23.37 22.55
N PHE A 65 7.65 -22.39 23.45
CA PHE A 65 6.37 -21.81 23.86
C PHE A 65 5.59 -21.29 22.64
N LEU A 66 6.19 -20.40 21.85
CA LEU A 66 5.55 -19.83 20.65
C LEU A 66 5.15 -20.90 19.61
N LYS A 67 5.92 -21.98 19.50
CA LYS A 67 5.59 -23.13 18.64
C LYS A 67 4.39 -23.92 19.18
N THR A 68 4.30 -24.04 20.51
CA THR A 68 3.20 -24.72 21.21
C THR A 68 1.91 -23.91 21.06
N GLU A 69 1.97 -22.60 21.29
CA GLU A 69 0.90 -21.62 21.03
C GLU A 69 0.28 -21.77 19.63
N LYS A 70 1.12 -21.81 18.58
CA LYS A 70 0.63 -22.06 17.21
C LYS A 70 -0.08 -23.41 17.07
N SER A 71 0.42 -24.44 17.75
CA SER A 71 -0.16 -25.78 17.68
C SER A 71 -1.52 -25.83 18.39
N ILE A 72 -1.65 -25.15 19.52
CA ILE A 72 -2.91 -24.97 20.27
C ILE A 72 -3.92 -24.22 19.40
N TYR A 73 -3.52 -23.08 18.83
CA TYR A 73 -4.37 -22.29 17.93
C TYR A 73 -4.93 -23.13 16.76
N ASN A 74 -4.07 -23.88 16.08
CA ASN A 74 -4.49 -24.74 14.96
C ASN A 74 -5.38 -25.91 15.42
N ALA A 75 -5.19 -26.43 16.64
CA ALA A 75 -6.04 -27.48 17.19
C ALA A 75 -7.45 -26.95 17.48
N TYR A 76 -7.57 -25.75 18.04
CA TYR A 76 -8.86 -25.05 18.18
C TYR A 76 -9.52 -24.79 16.83
N GLU A 77 -8.74 -24.40 15.81
CA GLU A 77 -9.24 -24.19 14.45
C GLU A 77 -9.90 -25.45 13.87
N ARG A 78 -9.29 -26.62 14.12
CA ARG A 78 -9.80 -27.93 13.65
C ARG A 78 -11.01 -28.45 14.43
N MET A 79 -11.30 -27.92 15.63
CA MET A 79 -12.53 -28.30 16.34
C MET A 79 -13.78 -27.90 15.54
N GLY A 80 -13.69 -26.84 14.74
CA GLY A 80 -14.73 -26.45 13.78
C GLY A 80 -15.87 -25.63 14.39
N THR A 81 -16.74 -25.11 13.52
CA THR A 81 -17.70 -24.00 13.79
C THR A 81 -18.68 -24.23 14.95
N LYS A 82 -19.01 -25.48 15.31
CA LYS A 82 -19.90 -25.78 16.45
C LYS A 82 -19.27 -25.41 17.80
N ALA A 83 -17.95 -25.54 17.95
CA ALA A 83 -17.23 -25.15 19.17
C ALA A 83 -17.04 -23.61 19.27
N TYR A 84 -16.87 -22.95 18.12
CA TYR A 84 -16.67 -21.49 18.03
C TYR A 84 -17.82 -20.63 18.52
N ASN A 85 -19.03 -21.17 18.63
CA ASN A 85 -20.20 -20.41 19.10
C ASN A 85 -20.20 -20.18 20.61
N LYS A 86 -19.39 -20.93 21.36
CA LYS A 86 -19.21 -20.72 22.81
C LYS A 86 -18.27 -19.54 23.06
N PRO A 87 -18.64 -18.59 23.94
CA PRO A 87 -17.86 -17.38 24.18
C PRO A 87 -16.44 -17.68 24.73
N GLU A 88 -16.29 -18.70 25.57
CA GLU A 88 -15.02 -19.07 26.20
C GLU A 88 -13.96 -19.46 25.15
N TYR A 89 -14.37 -20.19 24.11
CA TYR A 89 -13.50 -20.59 23.00
C TYR A 89 -13.00 -19.40 22.20
N LYS A 90 -13.84 -18.38 22.01
CA LYS A 90 -13.43 -17.16 21.31
C LYS A 90 -12.34 -16.43 22.08
N ASP A 91 -12.41 -16.43 23.40
CA ASP A 91 -11.40 -15.80 24.25
C ASP A 91 -10.08 -16.58 24.22
N PHE A 92 -10.10 -17.91 24.28
CA PHE A 92 -8.89 -18.74 24.12
C PHE A 92 -8.23 -18.55 22.75
N LEU A 93 -9.00 -18.60 21.66
CA LEU A 93 -8.50 -18.33 20.31
C LEU A 93 -7.91 -16.93 20.18
N LYS A 94 -8.55 -15.91 20.78
CA LYS A 94 -8.03 -14.54 20.79
C LYS A 94 -6.69 -14.48 21.53
N LYS A 95 -6.58 -15.13 22.69
CA LYS A 95 -5.35 -15.20 23.48
C LYS A 95 -4.19 -15.82 22.69
N HIS A 96 -4.39 -17.01 22.14
CA HIS A 96 -3.34 -17.73 21.42
C HIS A 96 -2.98 -17.12 20.06
N SER A 97 -3.90 -16.37 19.44
CA SER A 97 -3.66 -15.73 18.14
C SER A 97 -2.47 -14.77 18.15
N ILE A 98 -2.25 -14.03 19.24
CA ILE A 98 -1.19 -13.03 19.33
C ILE A 98 0.19 -13.70 19.31
N ASN A 99 0.38 -14.74 20.13
CA ASN A 99 1.64 -15.50 20.19
C ASN A 99 1.86 -16.30 18.90
N THR A 100 0.79 -16.81 18.29
CA THR A 100 0.83 -17.47 16.98
C THR A 100 1.30 -16.51 15.88
N MET A 101 0.78 -15.28 15.85
CA MET A 101 1.24 -14.24 14.93
C MET A 101 2.72 -13.92 15.14
N GLU A 102 3.18 -13.83 16.38
CA GLU A 102 4.60 -13.59 16.69
C GLU A 102 5.48 -14.74 16.16
N TYR A 103 5.06 -15.99 16.37
CA TYR A 103 5.75 -17.17 15.86
C TYR A 103 5.86 -17.16 14.33
N ASP A 104 4.75 -16.88 13.65
CA ASP A 104 4.70 -16.81 12.18
C ASP A 104 5.58 -15.67 11.65
N LEU A 105 5.57 -14.51 12.30
CA LEU A 105 6.44 -13.38 11.94
C LEU A 105 7.93 -13.76 12.09
N ARG A 106 8.32 -14.37 13.22
CA ARG A 106 9.69 -14.83 13.46
C ARG A 106 10.15 -15.84 12.41
N ASN A 107 9.30 -16.80 12.07
CA ASN A 107 9.61 -17.79 11.04
C ASN A 107 9.71 -17.16 9.66
N THR A 108 8.86 -16.18 9.36
CA THR A 108 8.93 -15.42 8.11
C THR A 108 10.26 -14.67 8.02
N ILE A 109 10.66 -13.96 9.09
CA ILE A 109 11.96 -13.25 9.13
C ILE A 109 13.13 -14.24 8.95
N LYS A 110 13.12 -15.37 9.67
CA LYS A 110 14.13 -16.42 9.52
C LYS A 110 14.20 -16.94 8.08
N PHE A 111 13.06 -17.17 7.45
CA PHE A 111 12.97 -17.58 6.06
C PHE A 111 13.58 -16.51 5.13
N LEU A 112 13.20 -15.24 5.29
CA LEU A 112 13.72 -14.12 4.49
C LEU A 112 15.26 -14.00 4.60
N ILE A 113 15.81 -14.14 5.82
CA ILE A 113 17.26 -14.11 6.06
C ILE A 113 17.94 -15.33 5.45
N LYS A 114 17.42 -16.54 5.69
CA LYS A 114 17.98 -17.80 5.17
C LYS A 114 18.08 -17.80 3.65
N HIS A 115 17.05 -17.27 2.99
CA HIS A 115 16.99 -17.18 1.53
C HIS A 115 17.59 -15.89 0.96
N LYS A 116 18.27 -15.08 1.79
CA LYS A 116 18.91 -13.82 1.39
C LYS A 116 17.99 -12.93 0.54
N VAL A 117 16.71 -12.86 0.91
CA VAL A 117 15.69 -12.11 0.15
C VAL A 117 16.08 -10.63 0.04
N PHE A 118 16.73 -10.07 1.07
CA PHE A 118 17.27 -8.71 1.06
C PHE A 118 18.70 -8.58 0.51
N SER A 119 19.16 -9.54 -0.29
CA SER A 119 20.44 -9.38 -1.02
C SER A 119 20.35 -8.21 -2.01
N ILE A 120 21.49 -7.58 -2.30
CA ILE A 120 21.54 -6.42 -3.22
C ILE A 120 20.90 -6.77 -4.58
N LEU A 121 21.19 -7.94 -5.13
CA LEU A 121 20.62 -8.37 -6.41
C LEU A 121 19.08 -8.49 -6.36
N ASN A 122 18.54 -9.06 -5.29
CA ASN A 122 17.09 -9.17 -5.09
C ASN A 122 16.45 -7.80 -4.87
N LEU A 123 17.14 -6.88 -4.17
CA LEU A 123 16.68 -5.50 -4.02
C LEU A 123 16.65 -4.76 -5.36
N VAL A 124 17.67 -4.93 -6.20
CA VAL A 124 17.67 -4.38 -7.57
C VAL A 124 16.48 -4.92 -8.37
N PHE A 125 16.24 -6.24 -8.32
CA PHE A 125 15.10 -6.86 -9.00
C PHE A 125 13.75 -6.37 -8.47
N LEU A 126 13.61 -6.27 -7.14
CA LEU A 126 12.39 -5.77 -6.50
C LEU A 126 12.14 -4.30 -6.84
N GLY A 127 13.19 -3.48 -6.84
CA GLY A 127 13.13 -2.08 -7.26
C GLY A 127 12.69 -1.95 -8.71
N ALA A 128 13.20 -2.80 -9.60
CA ALA A 128 12.75 -2.84 -10.98
C ALA A 128 11.26 -3.19 -11.06
N LEU A 129 10.82 -4.23 -10.34
CA LEU A 129 9.42 -4.65 -10.30
C LEU A 129 8.47 -3.54 -9.83
N PHE A 130 8.89 -2.73 -8.84
CA PHE A 130 8.12 -1.57 -8.40
C PHE A 130 8.06 -0.43 -9.43
N CYS A 131 9.08 -0.27 -10.27
CA CYS A 131 9.15 0.77 -11.28
C CYS A 131 8.48 0.36 -12.62
N VAL A 132 8.40 -0.94 -12.93
CA VAL A 132 7.85 -1.47 -14.20
C VAL A 132 6.47 -0.90 -14.56
N PRO A 133 5.49 -0.79 -13.66
CA PRO A 133 4.18 -0.27 -14.03
C PRO A 133 4.21 1.16 -14.58
N TYR A 134 5.14 2.00 -14.11
CA TYR A 134 5.34 3.34 -14.64
C TYR A 134 5.88 3.30 -16.07
N PHE A 135 6.88 2.45 -16.35
CA PHE A 135 7.46 2.30 -17.69
C PHE A 135 6.48 1.71 -18.69
N ILE A 136 5.61 0.78 -18.25
CA ILE A 136 4.51 0.28 -19.07
C ILE A 136 3.55 1.42 -19.42
N LYS A 137 3.20 2.27 -18.44
CA LYS A 137 2.30 3.42 -18.64
C LYS A 137 2.85 4.44 -19.63
N ILE A 138 4.11 4.83 -19.49
CA ILE A 138 4.72 5.82 -20.41
C ILE A 138 5.13 5.22 -21.75
N ALA A 139 5.28 3.89 -21.84
CA ALA A 139 5.77 3.17 -23.02
C ALA A 139 7.09 3.72 -23.57
N LYS A 140 8.00 4.17 -22.69
CA LYS A 140 9.33 4.70 -23.01
C LYS A 140 10.41 3.96 -22.23
N THR A 141 11.59 3.87 -22.83
CA THR A 141 12.78 3.33 -22.18
C THR A 141 13.46 4.41 -21.33
N PRO A 142 13.84 4.10 -20.07
CA PRO A 142 14.57 5.05 -19.24
C PRO A 142 15.96 5.36 -19.82
N ASP A 143 16.33 6.63 -19.80
CA ASP A 143 17.67 7.13 -20.12
C ASP A 143 18.45 7.35 -18.82
N ILE A 144 19.14 6.28 -18.39
CA ILE A 144 19.97 6.26 -17.17
C ILE A 144 21.33 5.64 -17.48
N SER A 145 22.38 6.13 -16.81
CA SER A 145 23.69 5.48 -16.90
C SER A 145 23.66 4.11 -16.22
N LEU A 146 24.18 3.09 -16.91
CA LEU A 146 24.26 1.71 -16.40
C LEU A 146 24.98 1.63 -15.04
N ASP A 147 25.90 2.54 -14.76
CA ASP A 147 26.66 2.60 -13.51
C ASP A 147 25.85 3.08 -12.31
N SER A 148 24.82 3.92 -12.51
CA SER A 148 23.98 4.47 -11.43
C SER A 148 22.67 3.69 -11.23
N MET A 149 22.24 2.95 -12.27
CA MET A 149 20.99 2.19 -12.28
C MET A 149 20.81 1.24 -11.09
N PRO A 150 21.82 0.44 -10.68
CA PRO A 150 21.65 -0.51 -9.58
C PRO A 150 21.33 0.18 -8.26
N MET A 151 22.01 1.27 -7.94
CA MET A 151 21.81 1.98 -6.68
C MET A 151 20.45 2.68 -6.64
N SER A 152 20.03 3.30 -7.75
CA SER A 152 18.70 3.88 -7.87
C SER A 152 17.58 2.83 -7.68
N LEU A 153 17.74 1.64 -8.25
CA LEU A 153 16.78 0.55 -8.07
C LEU A 153 16.75 0.04 -6.62
N VAL A 154 17.89 -0.02 -5.94
CA VAL A 154 17.93 -0.33 -4.50
C VAL A 154 17.16 0.73 -3.68
N ILE A 155 17.31 2.01 -4.00
CA ILE A 155 16.54 3.10 -3.35
C ILE A 155 15.05 2.91 -3.59
N ALA A 156 14.62 2.65 -4.83
CA ALA A 156 13.23 2.36 -5.15
C ALA A 156 12.68 1.16 -4.35
N ALA A 157 13.48 0.09 -4.21
CA ALA A 157 13.11 -1.09 -3.44
C ALA A 157 12.91 -0.79 -1.95
N PHE A 158 13.81 -0.04 -1.32
CA PHE A 158 13.68 0.34 0.09
C PHE A 158 12.43 1.18 0.33
N ILE A 159 12.18 2.17 -0.52
CA ILE A 159 11.01 3.03 -0.43
C ILE A 159 9.73 2.21 -0.63
N GLY A 160 9.68 1.37 -1.67
CA GLY A 160 8.55 0.49 -1.92
C GLY A 160 8.28 -0.49 -0.77
N LEU A 161 9.32 -1.04 -0.14
CA LEU A 161 9.17 -1.89 1.06
C LEU A 161 8.61 -1.11 2.25
N ILE A 162 9.10 0.11 2.50
CA ILE A 162 8.60 0.97 3.60
C ILE A 162 7.12 1.29 3.39
N TYR A 163 6.75 1.77 2.21
CA TYR A 163 5.34 2.03 1.88
C TYR A 163 4.52 0.74 1.92
N GLY A 164 5.09 -0.39 1.52
CA GLY A 164 4.38 -1.68 1.49
C GLY A 164 4.03 -2.18 2.87
N LEU A 165 4.99 -2.09 3.78
CA LEU A 165 4.77 -2.38 5.19
C LEU A 165 3.78 -1.40 5.81
N TYR A 166 3.85 -0.11 5.45
CA TYR A 166 2.91 0.90 5.89
C TYR A 166 1.47 0.55 5.47
N PHE A 167 1.20 0.36 4.18
CA PHE A 167 -0.14 0.03 3.70
C PHE A 167 -0.64 -1.31 4.23
N LEU A 168 0.22 -2.33 4.29
CA LEU A 168 -0.14 -3.63 4.85
C LEU A 168 -0.54 -3.52 6.33
N PHE A 169 0.25 -2.79 7.13
CA PHE A 169 -0.02 -2.61 8.55
C PHE A 169 -1.34 -1.86 8.78
N PHE A 170 -1.55 -0.73 8.10
CA PHE A 170 -2.80 0.04 8.21
C PHE A 170 -4.00 -0.79 7.78
N TYR A 171 -3.87 -1.50 6.65
CA TYR A 171 -4.93 -2.31 6.09
C TYR A 171 -5.31 -3.52 6.96
N VAL A 172 -4.33 -4.23 7.51
CA VAL A 172 -4.61 -5.38 8.39
C VAL A 172 -5.17 -4.89 9.73
N SER A 173 -4.57 -3.85 10.31
CA SER A 173 -4.99 -3.30 11.60
C SER A 173 -6.41 -2.75 11.55
N GLN A 174 -6.79 -1.98 10.51
CA GLN A 174 -8.15 -1.44 10.41
C GLN A 174 -9.21 -2.54 10.46
N ASN A 175 -8.96 -3.68 9.79
CA ASN A 175 -9.91 -4.79 9.71
C ASN A 175 -9.97 -5.58 11.03
N ILE A 176 -8.83 -5.79 11.70
CA ILE A 176 -8.80 -6.43 13.02
C ILE A 176 -9.56 -5.60 14.05
N PHE A 177 -9.30 -4.29 14.11
CA PHE A 177 -9.99 -3.41 15.06
C PHE A 177 -11.46 -3.24 14.70
N LEU A 178 -11.82 -3.21 13.41
CA LEU A 178 -13.21 -3.16 12.95
C LEU A 178 -13.98 -4.41 13.38
N PHE A 179 -13.37 -5.61 13.25
CA PHE A 179 -13.96 -6.84 13.74
C PHE A 179 -14.22 -6.78 15.24
N ARG A 180 -13.21 -6.37 16.03
CA ARG A 180 -13.33 -6.25 17.49
C ARG A 180 -14.41 -5.26 17.91
N ALA A 181 -14.44 -4.08 17.28
CA ALA A 181 -15.40 -3.01 17.53
C ALA A 181 -16.86 -3.43 17.30
N PHE A 182 -17.11 -4.28 16.31
CA PHE A 182 -18.46 -4.72 15.94
C PHE A 182 -18.77 -6.17 16.34
N ASN A 183 -17.87 -6.84 17.07
CA ASN A 183 -18.11 -8.19 17.56
C ASN A 183 -19.17 -8.14 18.67
N GLY A 184 -20.31 -8.79 18.45
CA GLY A 184 -21.47 -8.72 19.35
C GLY A 184 -22.48 -7.61 19.03
N ASN A 185 -22.15 -6.66 18.15
CA ASN A 185 -23.12 -5.66 17.68
C ASN A 185 -24.20 -6.28 16.79
N SER A 186 -25.42 -5.71 16.83
CA SER A 186 -26.55 -6.20 16.02
C SER A 186 -26.29 -6.08 14.52
N ASN A 187 -26.84 -7.00 13.72
CA ASN A 187 -26.71 -6.97 12.26
C ASN A 187 -27.23 -5.66 11.63
N ALA A 188 -28.20 -4.99 12.28
CA ALA A 188 -28.70 -3.70 11.83
C ALA A 188 -27.62 -2.61 11.88
N SER A 189 -26.86 -2.52 12.98
CA SER A 189 -25.78 -1.53 13.12
C SER A 189 -24.67 -1.73 12.07
N LYS A 190 -24.30 -2.99 11.81
CA LYS A 190 -23.31 -3.38 10.79
C LYS A 190 -23.76 -2.99 9.38
N LYS A 191 -25.04 -3.22 9.06
CA LYS A 191 -25.64 -2.81 7.78
C LYS A 191 -25.59 -1.30 7.61
N VAL A 192 -26.00 -0.54 8.63
CA VAL A 192 -25.97 0.94 8.57
C VAL A 192 -24.55 1.45 8.32
N PHE A 193 -23.54 0.91 9.02
CA PHE A 193 -22.15 1.30 8.78
C PHE A 193 -21.70 1.04 7.33
N ILE A 194 -21.97 -0.15 6.78
CA ILE A 194 -21.62 -0.47 5.40
C ILE A 194 -22.38 0.41 4.41
N THR A 195 -23.68 0.64 4.61
CA THR A 195 -24.47 1.53 3.75
C THR A 195 -23.88 2.94 3.71
N ILE A 196 -23.48 3.49 4.87
CA ILE A 196 -22.86 4.82 4.92
C ILE A 196 -21.49 4.81 4.21
N ASN A 197 -20.67 3.78 4.41
CA ASN A 197 -19.38 3.66 3.71
C ASN A 197 -19.56 3.56 2.17
N ILE A 198 -20.56 2.81 1.71
CA ILE A 198 -20.91 2.71 0.28
C ILE A 198 -21.37 4.07 -0.24
N LEU A 199 -22.25 4.77 0.49
CA LEU A 199 -22.74 6.08 0.08
C LEU A 199 -21.58 7.09 -0.04
N LEU A 200 -20.69 7.12 0.95
CA LEU A 200 -19.49 7.95 0.92
C LEU A 200 -18.62 7.60 -0.29
N PHE A 201 -18.41 6.31 -0.57
CA PHE A 201 -17.67 5.87 -1.75
C PHE A 201 -18.32 6.35 -3.05
N VAL A 202 -19.63 6.16 -3.22
CA VAL A 202 -20.32 6.58 -4.44
C VAL A 202 -20.17 8.08 -4.68
N ILE A 203 -20.30 8.88 -3.61
CA ILE A 203 -20.08 10.33 -3.67
C ILE A 203 -18.63 10.64 -4.10
N MET A 204 -17.64 9.98 -3.49
CA MET A 204 -16.21 10.21 -3.77
C MET A 204 -15.79 9.74 -5.17
N ALA A 205 -16.29 8.59 -5.63
CA ALA A 205 -15.93 8.01 -6.92
C ALA A 205 -16.59 8.72 -8.09
N LEU A 206 -17.83 9.20 -7.91
CA LEU A 206 -18.56 9.93 -8.95
C LEU A 206 -18.24 11.42 -8.97
N ALA A 207 -17.71 11.97 -7.88
CA ALA A 207 -17.35 13.38 -7.76
C ALA A 207 -16.54 13.93 -8.96
N PRO A 208 -15.43 13.31 -9.41
CA PRO A 208 -14.68 13.80 -10.56
C PRO A 208 -15.54 13.93 -11.83
N PHE A 209 -16.42 12.95 -12.06
CA PHE A 209 -17.27 12.89 -13.26
C PHE A 209 -18.48 13.82 -13.18
N ILE A 210 -19.05 14.00 -11.98
CA ILE A 210 -20.15 14.93 -11.73
C ILE A 210 -19.67 16.36 -11.96
N VAL A 211 -18.49 16.71 -11.45
CA VAL A 211 -17.95 18.06 -11.55
C VAL A 211 -17.64 18.43 -13.01
N ASP A 212 -17.07 17.52 -13.79
CA ASP A 212 -16.79 17.75 -15.23
C ASP A 212 -18.06 17.95 -16.07
N LYS A 213 -19.17 17.29 -15.69
CA LYS A 213 -20.48 17.57 -16.29
C LYS A 213 -21.12 18.85 -15.78
N ILE A 214 -20.96 19.20 -14.51
CA ILE A 214 -21.55 20.41 -13.91
C ILE A 214 -20.84 21.69 -14.39
N THR A 215 -19.54 21.67 -14.65
CA THR A 215 -18.80 22.80 -15.24
C THR A 215 -19.30 23.17 -16.64
N SER A 216 -19.98 22.27 -17.35
CA SER A 216 -20.67 22.56 -18.61
C SER A 216 -21.96 23.39 -18.44
N ILE A 217 -22.48 23.49 -17.20
CA ILE A 217 -23.68 24.26 -16.85
C ILE A 217 -23.24 25.63 -16.33
N LYS A 218 -23.38 26.64 -17.18
CA LYS A 218 -22.93 28.05 -16.99
C LYS A 218 -23.30 28.73 -15.66
N TRP A 219 -24.33 28.27 -14.96
CA TRP A 219 -24.84 28.89 -13.73
C TRP A 219 -24.23 28.31 -12.44
N LEU A 220 -23.60 27.13 -12.52
CA LEU A 220 -23.05 26.42 -11.36
C LEU A 220 -21.53 26.21 -11.49
N SER A 221 -20.84 27.15 -12.13
CA SER A 221 -19.41 27.07 -12.49
C SER A 221 -18.50 27.14 -11.25
N LEU A 222 -18.57 26.12 -10.40
CA LEU A 222 -17.51 25.80 -9.47
C LEU A 222 -16.35 25.28 -10.32
N ASN A 223 -15.19 25.93 -10.22
CA ASN A 223 -13.97 25.36 -10.78
C ASN A 223 -13.77 23.95 -10.19
N THR A 224 -13.28 23.03 -11.02
CA THR A 224 -13.06 21.61 -10.67
C THR A 224 -12.30 21.44 -9.35
N GLU A 225 -11.31 22.31 -9.14
CA GLU A 225 -10.51 22.41 -7.92
C GLU A 225 -11.33 22.80 -6.68
N SER A 226 -12.28 23.73 -6.81
CA SER A 226 -13.15 24.17 -5.71
C SER A 226 -14.12 23.08 -5.28
N ALA A 227 -14.69 22.34 -6.23
CA ALA A 227 -15.58 21.22 -5.93
C ALA A 227 -14.84 20.06 -5.25
N MET A 228 -13.62 19.74 -5.72
CA MET A 228 -12.75 18.76 -5.06
C MET A 228 -12.35 19.19 -3.66
N ASN A 229 -11.98 20.45 -3.46
CA ASN A 229 -11.67 21.00 -2.14
C ASN A 229 -12.87 20.91 -1.19
N CYS A 230 -14.08 21.14 -1.70
CA CYS A 230 -15.32 20.98 -0.93
C CYS A 230 -15.52 19.53 -0.48
N LEU A 231 -15.29 18.55 -1.36
CA LEU A 231 -15.39 17.13 -1.05
C LEU A 231 -14.34 16.66 -0.05
N ILE A 232 -13.09 17.08 -0.23
CA ILE A 232 -12.00 16.85 0.72
C ILE A 232 -12.38 17.40 2.11
N SER A 233 -13.06 18.55 2.15
CA SER A 233 -13.47 19.20 3.40
C SER A 233 -14.71 18.55 4.04
N MET A 234 -15.67 18.10 3.24
CA MET A 234 -16.90 17.45 3.74
C MET A 234 -16.66 16.02 4.21
N TYR A 235 -15.72 15.31 3.60
CA TYR A 235 -15.44 13.91 3.92
C TYR A 235 -15.12 13.70 5.42
N PRO A 236 -14.19 14.45 6.05
CA PRO A 236 -13.93 14.40 7.49
C PRO A 236 -15.19 14.57 8.34
N ILE A 237 -16.03 15.56 8.01
CA ILE A 237 -17.24 15.89 8.75
C ILE A 237 -18.22 14.70 8.72
N LEU A 238 -18.45 14.14 7.53
CA LEU A 238 -19.33 12.99 7.36
C LEU A 238 -18.81 11.74 8.06
N THR A 239 -17.50 11.48 7.99
CA THR A 239 -16.90 10.37 8.73
C THR A 239 -17.04 10.57 10.24
N ILE A 240 -16.80 11.76 10.78
CA ILE A 240 -16.95 12.06 12.21
C ILE A 240 -18.41 11.87 12.65
N PHE A 241 -19.36 12.34 11.86
CA PHE A 241 -20.78 12.15 12.16
C PHE A 241 -21.16 10.67 12.19
N THR A 242 -20.67 9.90 11.21
CA THR A 242 -20.83 8.44 11.14
C THR A 242 -20.24 7.75 12.36
N PHE A 243 -19.05 8.17 12.80
CA PHE A 243 -18.40 7.68 14.01
C PHE A 243 -19.25 7.94 15.25
N VAL A 244 -19.68 9.17 15.48
CA VAL A 244 -20.48 9.54 16.67
C VAL A 244 -21.79 8.74 16.70
N TYR A 245 -22.45 8.61 15.55
CA TYR A 245 -23.69 7.83 15.44
C TYR A 245 -23.48 6.35 15.81
N ILE A 246 -22.42 5.74 15.30
CA ILE A 246 -22.10 4.32 15.54
C ILE A 246 -21.60 4.09 16.95
N PHE A 247 -20.72 4.96 17.44
CA PHE A 247 -20.19 4.89 18.80
C PHE A 247 -21.31 4.97 19.84
N LYS A 248 -22.35 5.79 19.59
CA LYS A 248 -23.55 5.85 20.42
C LYS A 248 -24.37 4.55 20.41
N LYS A 249 -24.37 3.82 19.29
CA LYS A 249 -25.11 2.57 19.11
C LYS A 249 -24.32 1.29 19.41
N SER A 250 -23.00 1.38 19.57
CA SER A 250 -22.13 0.22 19.80
C SER A 250 -22.28 -0.29 21.22
N ASP A 251 -22.21 -1.61 21.38
CA ASP A 251 -22.02 -2.22 22.69
C ASP A 251 -20.64 -1.80 23.20
N LYS A 252 -20.56 -1.11 24.34
CA LYS A 252 -19.38 -0.35 24.79
C LYS A 252 -18.24 -1.24 25.33
N LYS A 253 -18.17 -2.51 24.92
CA LYS A 253 -17.24 -3.49 25.48
C LYS A 253 -15.78 -3.17 25.16
N GLU A 254 -15.49 -2.62 23.98
CA GLU A 254 -14.13 -2.20 23.57
C GLU A 254 -14.12 -0.83 22.86
N PRO A 255 -14.29 0.30 23.58
CA PRO A 255 -14.37 1.63 22.97
C PRO A 255 -13.06 2.06 22.29
N SER A 256 -11.91 1.59 22.79
CA SER A 256 -10.60 1.82 22.18
C SER A 256 -10.47 1.18 20.80
N SER A 257 -10.98 -0.04 20.63
CA SER A 257 -11.04 -0.72 19.33
C SER A 257 -11.91 0.04 18.33
N CYS A 258 -13.04 0.61 18.78
CA CYS A 258 -13.90 1.45 17.94
C CYS A 258 -13.19 2.73 17.47
N ILE A 259 -12.55 3.47 18.39
CA ILE A 259 -11.82 4.70 18.07
C ILE A 259 -10.69 4.39 17.10
N LEU A 260 -9.88 3.38 17.39
CA LEU A 260 -8.71 3.04 16.59
C LEU A 260 -9.10 2.54 15.18
N SER A 261 -10.15 1.72 15.07
CA SER A 261 -10.69 1.30 13.77
C SER A 261 -11.10 2.50 12.93
N PHE A 262 -11.81 3.45 13.54
CA PHE A 262 -12.26 4.65 12.85
C PHE A 262 -11.10 5.53 12.39
N CYS A 263 -10.11 5.79 13.25
CA CYS A 263 -8.91 6.55 12.88
C CYS A 263 -8.17 5.91 11.70
N LEU A 264 -8.00 4.58 11.72
CA LEU A 264 -7.31 3.85 10.65
C LEU A 264 -8.10 3.87 9.34
N ILE A 265 -9.43 3.73 9.40
CA ILE A 265 -10.32 3.85 8.23
C ILE A 265 -10.23 5.26 7.64
N PHE A 266 -10.32 6.28 8.48
CA PHE A 266 -10.25 7.68 8.06
C PHE A 266 -8.92 7.99 7.35
N ILE A 267 -7.80 7.58 7.95
CA ILE A 267 -6.47 7.77 7.36
C ILE A 267 -6.37 7.04 6.01
N THR A 268 -6.80 5.78 5.95
CA THR A 268 -6.72 4.97 4.72
C THR A 268 -7.56 5.58 3.60
N ASP A 269 -8.80 5.97 3.89
CA ASP A 269 -9.71 6.54 2.91
C ASP A 269 -9.22 7.92 2.44
N LEU A 270 -8.66 8.74 3.34
CA LEU A 270 -8.06 10.04 3.00
C LEU A 270 -6.86 9.86 2.05
N PHE A 271 -6.00 8.87 2.29
CA PHE A 271 -4.87 8.59 1.40
C PHE A 271 -5.33 8.24 -0.01
N ILE A 272 -6.38 7.43 -0.13
CA ILE A 272 -6.91 7.04 -1.44
C ILE A 272 -7.57 8.24 -2.12
N LEU A 273 -8.28 9.06 -1.38
CA LEU A 273 -8.88 10.29 -1.89
C LEU A 273 -7.80 11.25 -2.42
N LEU A 274 -6.68 11.40 -1.71
CA LEU A 274 -5.53 12.14 -2.20
C LEU A 274 -4.96 11.54 -3.50
N ILE A 275 -4.87 10.21 -3.60
CA ILE A 275 -4.44 9.54 -4.84
C ILE A 275 -5.38 9.85 -6.00
N VAL A 276 -6.71 9.85 -5.79
CA VAL A 276 -7.69 10.28 -6.82
C VAL A 276 -7.45 11.73 -7.21
N TYR A 277 -7.34 12.61 -6.22
CA TYR A 277 -7.21 14.04 -6.44
C TYR A 277 -5.97 14.39 -7.27
N TYR A 278 -4.84 13.73 -7.05
CA TYR A 278 -3.63 13.99 -7.83
C TYR A 278 -3.64 13.35 -9.23
N ASN A 279 -4.49 12.34 -9.47
CA ASN A 279 -4.48 11.57 -10.72
C ASN A 279 -5.81 11.64 -11.52
N TYR A 280 -6.72 12.56 -11.20
CA TYR A 280 -8.08 12.57 -11.77
C TYR A 280 -8.15 12.77 -13.29
N ASN A 281 -7.14 13.41 -13.89
CA ASN A 281 -7.08 13.62 -15.35
C ASN A 281 -6.72 12.34 -16.13
N ASP A 282 -6.31 11.28 -15.42
CA ASP A 282 -5.92 10.02 -16.03
C ASP A 282 -7.04 8.98 -15.85
N THR A 283 -7.77 8.73 -16.93
CA THR A 283 -8.89 7.77 -16.98
C THR A 283 -8.51 6.37 -16.50
N PHE A 284 -7.28 5.92 -16.75
CA PHE A 284 -6.80 4.62 -16.28
C PHE A 284 -6.64 4.62 -14.75
N MET A 285 -6.09 5.70 -14.19
CA MET A 285 -5.90 5.85 -12.75
C MET A 285 -7.25 5.94 -12.00
N VAL A 286 -8.25 6.59 -12.59
CA VAL A 286 -9.61 6.64 -12.03
C VAL A 286 -10.23 5.25 -11.95
N PHE A 287 -10.14 4.44 -13.02
CA PHE A 287 -10.66 3.07 -13.04
C PHE A 287 -10.04 2.20 -11.94
N ILE A 288 -8.71 2.23 -11.79
CA ILE A 288 -8.06 1.41 -10.76
C ILE A 288 -8.42 1.93 -9.36
N THR A 289 -8.64 3.23 -9.17
CA THR A 289 -9.03 3.74 -7.84
C THR A 289 -10.44 3.28 -7.45
N ILE A 290 -11.37 3.22 -8.40
CA ILE A 290 -12.67 2.58 -8.20
C ILE A 290 -12.47 1.13 -7.74
N LEU A 291 -11.56 0.39 -8.38
CA LEU A 291 -11.25 -1.00 -8.01
C LEU A 291 -10.66 -1.13 -6.60
N LEU A 292 -9.76 -0.23 -6.17
CA LEU A 292 -9.23 -0.18 -4.80
C LEU A 292 -10.32 0.07 -3.76
N TYR A 293 -11.24 1.00 -4.03
CA TYR A 293 -12.34 1.26 -3.12
C TYR A 293 -13.32 0.09 -3.04
N VAL A 294 -13.66 -0.53 -4.17
CA VAL A 294 -14.48 -1.76 -4.19
C VAL A 294 -13.81 -2.84 -3.34
N TRP A 295 -12.50 -3.00 -3.43
CA TRP A 295 -11.73 -3.93 -2.61
C TRP A 295 -11.86 -3.64 -1.11
N ILE A 296 -11.73 -2.37 -0.71
CA ILE A 296 -11.86 -1.95 0.70
C ILE A 296 -13.26 -2.20 1.23
N ILE A 297 -14.30 -1.83 0.47
CA ILE A 297 -15.70 -2.06 0.88
C ILE A 297 -15.99 -3.55 1.00
N PHE A 298 -15.55 -4.34 0.01
CA PHE A 298 -15.68 -5.80 0.06
C PHE A 298 -15.05 -6.37 1.33
N MET A 299 -13.90 -5.83 1.73
CA MET A 299 -13.16 -6.31 2.90
C MET A 299 -13.75 -5.86 4.23
N ARG A 300 -14.28 -4.63 4.30
CA ARG A 300 -15.10 -4.18 5.44
C ARG A 300 -16.35 -5.03 5.58
N PHE A 301 -17.00 -5.38 4.46
CA PHE A 301 -18.17 -6.24 4.45
C PHE A 301 -17.85 -7.64 4.99
N LEU A 302 -16.81 -8.29 4.46
CA LEU A 302 -16.36 -9.59 4.97
C LEU A 302 -16.02 -9.53 6.46
N THR A 303 -15.35 -8.46 6.88
CA THR A 303 -14.94 -8.26 8.27
C THR A 303 -16.12 -8.18 9.25
N LEU A 304 -17.21 -7.52 8.84
CA LEU A 304 -18.36 -7.30 9.72
C LEU A 304 -19.34 -8.47 9.77
N PHE A 305 -19.52 -9.15 8.63
CA PHE A 305 -20.57 -10.16 8.46
C PHE A 305 -20.06 -11.60 8.55
N ARG A 306 -18.74 -11.83 8.48
CA ARG A 306 -18.17 -13.15 8.70
C ARG A 306 -17.94 -13.38 10.20
N SER A 307 -18.40 -14.52 10.72
CA SER A 307 -18.27 -14.88 12.14
C SER A 307 -16.84 -15.14 12.60
N LEU A 308 -15.92 -15.37 11.65
CA LEU A 308 -14.51 -15.64 11.89
C LEU A 308 -13.68 -14.84 10.89
N LEU A 309 -13.14 -13.71 11.35
CA LEU A 309 -12.05 -13.05 10.66
C LEU A 309 -10.77 -13.81 10.99
N ASP A 310 -10.42 -14.78 10.14
CA ASP A 310 -9.12 -15.43 10.21
C ASP A 310 -8.05 -14.40 9.82
N TYR A 311 -7.12 -14.13 10.74
CA TYR A 311 -6.05 -13.18 10.51
C TYR A 311 -5.19 -13.57 9.31
N LYS A 312 -5.04 -14.87 9.01
CA LYS A 312 -4.30 -15.37 7.84
C LYS A 312 -4.98 -14.92 6.56
N PHE A 313 -6.31 -15.02 6.50
CA PHE A 313 -7.11 -14.59 5.36
C PHE A 313 -7.04 -13.07 5.16
N THR A 314 -7.18 -12.29 6.23
CA THR A 314 -7.07 -10.83 6.16
C THR A 314 -5.67 -10.36 5.79
N PHE A 315 -4.64 -11.04 6.30
CA PHE A 315 -3.26 -10.76 5.95
C PHE A 315 -2.97 -11.08 4.47
N GLY A 316 -3.43 -12.22 3.97
CA GLY A 316 -3.29 -12.60 2.56
C GLY A 316 -3.96 -11.60 1.60
N LEU A 317 -5.19 -11.17 1.90
CA LEU A 317 -5.86 -10.13 1.11
C LEU A 317 -5.22 -8.76 1.27
N GLY A 318 -4.60 -8.49 2.43
CA GLY A 318 -3.78 -7.30 2.65
C GLY A 318 -2.54 -7.26 1.75
N ILE A 319 -1.88 -8.39 1.51
CA ILE A 319 -0.75 -8.46 0.57
C ILE A 319 -1.20 -8.08 -0.84
N ILE A 320 -2.32 -8.62 -1.31
CA ILE A 320 -2.86 -8.31 -2.65
C ILE A 320 -3.19 -6.82 -2.76
N PHE A 321 -3.86 -6.27 -1.75
CA PHE A 321 -4.16 -4.84 -1.67
C PHE A 321 -2.90 -3.97 -1.75
N THR A 322 -1.86 -4.32 -0.98
CA THR A 322 -0.59 -3.61 -1.00
C THR A 322 0.08 -3.67 -2.38
N ILE A 323 0.07 -4.83 -3.05
CA ILE A 323 0.60 -4.97 -4.42
C ILE A 323 -0.15 -4.04 -5.38
N LEU A 324 -1.48 -3.97 -5.28
CA LEU A 324 -2.28 -3.04 -6.10
C LEU A 324 -1.88 -1.58 -5.84
N ILE A 325 -1.70 -1.17 -4.57
CA ILE A 325 -1.24 0.18 -4.24
C ILE A 325 0.16 0.46 -4.80
N MET A 326 1.07 -0.52 -4.76
CA MET A 326 2.43 -0.36 -5.31
C MET A 326 2.43 0.01 -6.79
N ILE A 327 1.47 -0.50 -7.56
CA ILE A 327 1.30 -0.14 -8.97
C ILE A 327 1.04 1.37 -9.13
N PHE A 328 0.24 1.98 -8.25
CA PHE A 328 -0.02 3.42 -8.27
C PHE A 328 1.20 4.25 -7.90
N LEU A 329 1.95 3.78 -6.90
CA LEU A 329 3.13 4.48 -6.40
C LEU A 329 4.35 4.30 -7.30
N SER A 330 4.28 3.46 -8.33
CA SER A 330 5.36 3.22 -9.29
C SER A 330 5.97 4.51 -9.85
N GLY A 331 5.14 5.50 -10.22
CA GLY A 331 5.61 6.80 -10.69
C GLY A 331 6.35 7.60 -9.62
N ALA A 332 5.92 7.51 -8.36
CA ALA A 332 6.62 8.13 -7.23
C ALA A 332 7.97 7.43 -6.98
N PHE A 333 8.04 6.10 -7.08
CA PHE A 333 9.30 5.37 -6.93
C PHE A 333 10.32 5.74 -8.00
N VAL A 334 9.88 5.78 -9.26
CA VAL A 334 10.72 6.18 -10.39
C VAL A 334 11.25 7.61 -10.22
N ARG A 335 10.40 8.53 -9.73
CA ARG A 335 10.77 9.92 -9.43
C ARG A 335 11.78 10.04 -8.30
N ILE A 336 11.55 9.37 -7.17
CA ILE A 336 12.44 9.45 -6.00
C ILE A 336 13.78 8.76 -6.29
N ALA A 337 13.75 7.65 -7.02
CA ALA A 337 14.95 6.93 -7.43
C ALA A 337 15.73 7.62 -8.57
N GLY A 338 15.16 8.64 -9.21
CA GLY A 338 15.79 9.38 -10.31
C GLY A 338 15.88 8.58 -11.62
N ILE A 339 15.03 7.56 -11.81
CA ILE A 339 15.03 6.66 -12.99
C ILE A 339 14.02 7.10 -14.05
N GLY A 340 13.32 8.22 -13.82
CA GLY A 340 12.25 8.67 -14.70
C GLY A 340 12.71 9.38 -15.96
N ASN A 341 14.01 9.59 -16.16
CA ASN A 341 14.48 10.31 -17.33
C ASN A 341 14.24 9.46 -18.58
N TYR A 342 13.78 10.06 -19.67
CA TYR A 342 13.62 9.38 -20.96
C TYR A 342 13.76 10.36 -22.11
N GLN A 343 14.13 9.86 -23.28
CA GLN A 343 14.14 10.64 -24.51
C GLN A 343 12.85 10.44 -25.28
N THR A 344 12.29 11.51 -25.85
CA THR A 344 11.11 11.42 -26.72
C THR A 344 11.08 12.58 -27.72
N ASP A 345 10.20 12.48 -28.70
CA ASP A 345 9.85 13.59 -29.59
C ASP A 345 8.67 14.36 -28.98
N LEU A 346 8.76 15.69 -28.92
CA LEU A 346 7.74 16.58 -28.34
C LEU A 346 7.42 17.75 -29.25
N ASP A 347 6.13 18.06 -29.36
CA ASP A 347 5.64 19.28 -29.99
C ASP A 347 5.28 20.32 -28.91
N ILE A 348 5.96 21.48 -28.96
CA ILE A 348 5.85 22.54 -27.95
C ILE A 348 5.42 23.85 -28.62
N LYS A 349 4.47 24.58 -28.02
CA LYS A 349 4.09 25.92 -28.49
C LYS A 349 5.25 26.92 -28.32
N LYS A 350 5.50 27.74 -29.35
CA LYS A 350 6.60 28.73 -29.36
C LYS A 350 6.56 29.69 -28.17
N GLU A 351 5.37 30.10 -27.73
CA GLU A 351 5.16 31.00 -26.59
C GLU A 351 5.67 30.45 -25.24
N ASN A 352 5.78 29.12 -25.12
CA ASN A 352 6.22 28.45 -23.89
C ASN A 352 7.72 28.15 -23.89
N ILE A 353 8.46 28.54 -24.94
CA ILE A 353 9.91 28.32 -25.05
C ILE A 353 10.62 29.66 -24.80
N PRO A 354 11.26 29.84 -23.63
CA PRO A 354 12.03 31.05 -23.38
C PRO A 354 13.17 31.18 -24.40
N GLY A 355 13.39 32.34 -25.00
CA GLY A 355 14.55 32.57 -25.87
C GLY A 355 14.62 31.74 -27.16
N TYR A 356 13.48 31.50 -27.83
CA TYR A 356 13.39 30.76 -29.11
C TYR A 356 14.45 31.14 -30.16
N ILE A 357 14.90 32.40 -30.15
CA ILE A 357 15.90 32.97 -31.07
C ILE A 357 17.25 32.22 -31.03
N ASN A 358 17.64 31.61 -29.90
CA ASN A 358 18.91 30.90 -29.79
C ASN A 358 18.85 29.42 -30.22
N LEU A 359 17.69 28.90 -30.61
CA LEU A 359 17.48 27.49 -30.97
C LEU A 359 17.63 27.22 -32.48
N GLU A 360 17.78 28.26 -33.32
CA GLU A 360 17.83 28.12 -34.80
C GLU A 360 18.99 27.26 -35.31
N ASN A 361 20.05 27.10 -34.52
CA ASN A 361 21.25 26.35 -34.91
C ASN A 361 21.14 24.83 -34.66
N ILE A 362 20.06 24.35 -34.04
CA ILE A 362 19.90 22.95 -33.60
C ILE A 362 18.93 22.20 -34.53
N LYS A 363 19.22 22.15 -35.83
CA LYS A 363 18.35 21.49 -36.83
C LYS A 363 18.67 20.01 -37.00
N CYS A 364 17.64 19.20 -37.27
CA CYS A 364 17.81 17.80 -37.64
C CYS A 364 18.47 17.68 -39.04
N LYS A 365 19.31 16.66 -39.25
CA LYS A 365 19.91 16.38 -40.57
C LYS A 365 18.89 15.69 -41.49
N ASP A 366 18.86 16.08 -42.76
CA ASP A 366 18.06 15.41 -43.81
C ASP A 366 18.62 14.05 -44.25
N LYS A 367 19.87 13.73 -43.88
CA LYS A 367 20.53 12.45 -44.21
C LYS A 367 20.87 11.68 -42.93
N PRO A 368 20.24 10.51 -42.68
CA PRO A 368 20.44 9.72 -41.46
C PRO A 368 21.77 8.94 -41.40
N ASN A 369 22.70 9.16 -42.33
CA ASN A 369 23.93 8.37 -42.43
C ASN A 369 25.15 9.22 -42.15
N GLU A 370 25.79 8.96 -40.99
CA GLU A 370 27.26 8.82 -40.76
C GLU A 370 27.62 8.95 -39.28
N ASP A 371 26.80 9.60 -38.45
CA ASP A 371 27.03 9.73 -37.01
C ASP A 371 25.92 9.05 -36.20
N ILE A 372 26.16 7.79 -35.81
CA ILE A 372 25.31 7.05 -34.84
C ILE A 372 25.18 7.84 -33.51
N ASN A 373 26.17 8.68 -33.20
CA ASN A 373 26.16 9.55 -32.03
C ASN A 373 25.21 10.75 -32.15
N PHE A 374 24.84 11.19 -33.36
CA PHE A 374 23.92 12.31 -33.56
C PHE A 374 22.47 11.95 -33.20
N ILE A 375 22.13 10.66 -33.30
CA ILE A 375 20.82 10.11 -32.90
C ILE A 375 20.58 10.29 -31.38
N LYS A 376 21.65 10.46 -30.57
CA LYS A 376 21.53 10.70 -29.12
C LYS A 376 21.26 12.16 -28.74
N TYR A 377 21.37 13.10 -29.68
CA TYR A 377 21.24 14.53 -29.40
C TYR A 377 19.89 15.08 -29.84
N THR A 378 19.41 16.09 -29.12
CA THR A 378 18.14 16.75 -29.40
C THR A 378 18.26 17.60 -30.68
N CYS A 379 17.27 17.53 -31.57
CA CYS A 379 17.23 18.35 -32.78
C CYS A 379 15.82 18.90 -33.07
N ILE A 380 15.73 19.98 -33.83
CA ILE A 380 14.47 20.62 -34.22
C ILE A 380 14.16 20.25 -35.67
N SER A 381 12.96 19.73 -35.91
CA SER A 381 12.49 19.41 -37.27
C SER A 381 12.26 20.67 -38.09
N ASP A 382 12.59 20.63 -39.39
CA ASP A 382 12.35 21.73 -40.32
C ASP A 382 10.86 21.91 -40.70
N GLU A 383 9.98 20.98 -40.30
CA GLU A 383 8.53 21.11 -40.42
C GLU A 383 7.99 22.23 -39.50
N ARG A 384 8.07 23.47 -39.98
CA ARG A 384 7.59 24.66 -39.27
C ARG A 384 6.07 24.78 -39.41
N SER A 385 5.33 24.45 -38.36
CA SER A 385 4.03 25.08 -38.15
C SER A 385 4.24 26.53 -37.65
N SER A 386 3.28 27.43 -37.89
CA SER A 386 3.40 28.83 -37.48
C SER A 386 3.47 28.98 -35.94
N SER A 387 2.87 28.06 -35.19
CA SER A 387 2.66 28.16 -33.73
C SER A 387 3.43 27.15 -32.87
N THR A 388 3.95 26.05 -33.44
CA THR A 388 4.62 24.98 -32.68
C THR A 388 6.05 24.70 -33.18
N VAL A 389 6.87 24.13 -32.30
CA VAL A 389 8.23 23.67 -32.55
C VAL A 389 8.27 22.18 -32.27
N LYS A 390 8.74 21.39 -33.25
CA LYS A 390 8.87 19.94 -33.11
C LYS A 390 10.30 19.61 -32.69
N PHE A 391 10.47 19.18 -31.44
CA PHE A 391 11.73 18.65 -30.94
C PHE A 391 11.78 17.14 -31.15
N LYS A 392 12.91 16.64 -31.65
CA LYS A 392 13.24 15.22 -31.69
C LYS A 392 14.28 14.89 -30.65
N ASN A 393 14.15 13.72 -30.01
CA ASN A 393 15.06 13.20 -28.99
C ASN A 393 15.37 14.22 -27.88
N ILE A 394 14.34 14.89 -27.35
CA ILE A 394 14.50 15.77 -26.19
C ILE A 394 14.57 14.93 -24.91
N LEU A 395 15.54 15.24 -24.04
CA LEU A 395 15.68 14.56 -22.77
C LEU A 395 14.66 15.13 -21.78
N VAL A 396 13.71 14.31 -21.41
CA VAL A 396 12.72 14.60 -20.37
C VAL A 396 13.28 14.09 -19.05
N LYS A 397 13.61 15.01 -18.14
CA LYS A 397 14.02 14.68 -16.78
C LYS A 397 12.85 14.83 -15.83
N VAL A 398 12.44 13.71 -15.22
CA VAL A 398 11.29 13.68 -14.31
C VAL A 398 11.78 13.94 -12.89
N LYS A 399 11.45 15.12 -12.35
CA LYS A 399 11.84 15.49 -10.98
C LYS A 399 10.85 14.94 -9.94
N SER A 400 11.32 14.88 -8.70
CA SER A 400 10.54 14.46 -7.53
C SER A 400 9.35 15.36 -7.22
N ASP A 401 9.36 16.62 -7.67
CA ASP A 401 8.30 17.61 -7.51
C ASP A 401 7.23 17.56 -8.62
N GLY A 402 7.30 16.57 -9.51
CA GLY A 402 6.33 16.39 -10.59
C GLY A 402 6.48 17.36 -11.76
N ARG A 403 7.53 18.19 -11.78
CA ARG A 403 7.89 19.01 -12.96
C ARG A 403 8.77 18.21 -13.92
N TYR A 404 8.52 18.41 -15.21
CA TYR A 404 9.40 17.92 -16.27
C TYR A 404 10.46 18.98 -16.55
N TRP A 405 11.72 18.55 -16.52
CA TRP A 405 12.82 19.37 -16.98
C TRP A 405 13.20 18.90 -18.38
N LEU A 406 13.09 19.79 -19.36
CA LEU A 406 13.54 19.51 -20.72
C LEU A 406 14.99 19.97 -20.86
N GLU A 407 15.85 19.02 -21.21
CA GLU A 407 17.24 19.29 -21.54
C GLU A 407 17.44 19.03 -23.03
N VAL A 408 17.87 20.07 -23.73
CA VAL A 408 18.31 20.00 -25.12
C VAL A 408 19.82 19.81 -25.05
N VAL A 409 20.27 18.60 -25.32
CA VAL A 409 21.69 18.31 -25.47
C VAL A 409 21.99 18.42 -26.96
N ALA A 410 22.61 19.54 -27.35
CA ALA A 410 22.93 19.82 -28.75
C ALA A 410 24.45 19.92 -28.95
N LYS A 411 24.94 19.32 -30.03
CA LYS A 411 26.31 19.53 -30.51
C LYS A 411 26.27 20.49 -31.68
N ASP A 412 26.74 21.72 -31.48
CA ASP A 412 26.91 22.70 -32.54
C ASP A 412 27.94 22.17 -33.55
N GLN A 413 27.61 22.18 -34.85
CA GLN A 413 28.42 21.54 -35.89
C GLN A 413 29.78 22.24 -36.10
N ASN A 414 29.89 23.51 -35.69
CA ASN A 414 31.08 24.33 -35.88
C ASN A 414 31.89 24.55 -34.59
N LYS A 415 31.51 23.92 -33.47
CA LYS A 415 32.21 24.06 -32.19
C LYS A 415 32.42 22.71 -31.53
N SER A 416 33.56 22.54 -30.87
CA SER A 416 33.86 21.38 -30.01
C SER A 416 33.04 21.35 -28.72
N LYS A 417 32.20 22.36 -28.49
CA LYS A 417 31.44 22.57 -27.25
C LYS A 417 30.02 22.06 -27.43
N ILE A 418 29.59 21.22 -26.50
CA ILE A 418 28.19 20.83 -26.34
C ILE A 418 27.48 22.01 -25.71
N ASP A 419 26.44 22.52 -26.36
CA ASP A 419 25.60 23.58 -25.81
C ASP A 419 24.41 22.90 -25.11
N ASP A 420 24.41 22.96 -23.78
CA ASP A 420 23.32 22.46 -22.94
C ASP A 420 22.29 23.56 -22.73
N TYR A 421 21.16 23.48 -23.44
CA TYR A 421 20.04 24.41 -23.25
C TYR A 421 18.97 23.78 -22.35
N ARG A 422 18.56 24.51 -21.30
CA ARG A 422 17.71 23.99 -20.22
C ARG A 422 16.52 24.90 -20.00
N PHE A 423 15.32 24.36 -20.11
CA PHE A 423 14.11 25.12 -19.83
C PHE A 423 13.01 24.29 -19.19
N TRP A 424 12.05 24.99 -18.58
CA TRP A 424 10.96 24.40 -17.82
C TRP A 424 9.69 24.48 -18.63
N ILE A 425 8.95 23.38 -18.68
CA ILE A 425 7.60 23.39 -19.23
C ILE A 425 6.67 22.52 -18.40
N SER A 426 5.42 22.95 -18.26
CA SER A 426 4.36 22.13 -17.69
C SER A 426 3.95 21.06 -18.70
N GLU A 427 3.64 19.85 -18.23
CA GLU A 427 3.13 18.75 -19.06
C GLU A 427 1.91 19.16 -19.89
N LYS A 428 1.04 20.02 -19.32
CA LYS A 428 -0.16 20.54 -19.98
C LYS A 428 0.10 21.40 -21.22
N ASN A 429 1.35 21.82 -21.42
CA ASN A 429 1.76 22.67 -22.55
C ASN A 429 2.43 21.87 -23.68
N ILE A 430 2.52 20.54 -23.52
CA ILE A 430 2.96 19.58 -24.54
C ILE A 430 1.73 19.16 -25.36
N ILE A 431 1.85 19.11 -26.70
CA ILE A 431 0.70 18.92 -27.61
C ILE A 431 0.46 17.43 -27.99
N ASN A 432 1.29 16.49 -27.54
CA ASN A 432 1.16 15.06 -27.88
C ASN A 432 0.37 14.25 -26.86
#